data_AF-A0A821ZCG9-F1
#
_entry.id   AF-A0A821ZCG9-F1
#
_cell.length_a   1.000
_cell.length_b   1.000
_cell.length_c   1.000
_cell.angle_alpha   90.00
_cell.angle_beta   90.00
_cell.angle_gamma   90.00
#
_symmetry.space_group_name_H-M   'P 1'
#
loop_
_entity.id
_entity.type
_entity.pdbx_description
1 polymer ?
#
loop_
_entity_poly.entity_id
_entity_poly.type
_entity_poly.pdbx_seq_one_letter_code
_entity_poly.pdbx_strand_id
1 'polypeptide(L)' 'KIGRETSLRYSIQLITLSSIISRNRKAREVTVDDVKRVYEVFLDEARSSDNLREYEQYF' A
#
# COMPACT_ATOMS: atom_id res chain seq x y z
N LYS A 1 -10.50 -5.71 1.71
CA LYS A 1 -9.82 -6.74 2.55
C LYS A 1 -8.44 -7.03 1.97
N ILE A 2 -7.42 -6.27 2.35
CA ILE A 2 -6.13 -6.25 1.62
C ILE A 2 -5.42 -7.62 1.59
N GLY A 3 -5.31 -8.33 2.71
CA GLY A 3 -4.61 -9.63 2.75
C GLY A 3 -5.32 -10.79 2.07
N ARG A 4 -6.60 -10.65 1.73
CA ARG A 4 -7.36 -11.64 0.94
C ARG A 4 -7.40 -11.27 -0.54
N GLU A 5 -7.36 -9.99 -0.85
CA GLU A 5 -7.47 -9.45 -2.23
C GLU A 5 -6.11 -9.35 -2.93
N THR A 6 -5.02 -9.24 -2.17
CA THR A 6 -3.66 -9.08 -2.70
C THR A 6 -2.77 -10.25 -2.27
N SER A 7 -1.62 -9.98 -1.63
CA SER A 7 -0.74 -10.99 -1.05
C SER A 7 -0.50 -10.77 0.45
N LEU A 8 -0.20 -11.86 1.15
CA LEU A 8 0.22 -11.80 2.55
C LEU A 8 1.50 -10.98 2.72
N ARG A 9 2.44 -11.09 1.77
CA ARG A 9 3.68 -10.31 1.73
C ARG A 9 3.40 -8.81 1.68
N TYR A 10 2.54 -8.38 0.77
CA TYR A 10 2.15 -6.98 0.65
C TYR A 10 1.48 -6.46 1.93
N SER A 11 0.62 -7.27 2.55
CA SER A 11 0.01 -6.92 3.84
C SER A 11 1.04 -6.68 4.95
N ILE A 12 2.09 -7.51 5.04
CA ILE A 12 3.18 -7.33 6.02
C ILE A 12 3.98 -6.06 5.73
N GLN A 13 4.23 -5.75 4.45
CA GLN A 13 4.89 -4.51 4.04
C GLN A 13 4.06 -3.29 4.48
N LEU A 14 2.75 -3.30 4.25
CA LEU A 14 1.85 -2.22 4.67
C LEU A 14 1.84 -2.01 6.19
N ILE A 15 1.89 -3.07 7.00
CA ILE A 15 1.94 -2.96 8.46
C ILE A 15 3.19 -2.18 8.90
N THR A 16 4.35 -2.56 8.37
CA THR A 16 5.63 -1.92 8.69
C THR A 16 5.61 -0.44 8.29
N LEU A 17 5.16 -0.15 7.07
CA LEU A 17 5.10 1.21 6.53
C LEU A 17 4.08 2.08 7.28
N SER A 18 2.93 1.53 7.65
CA SER A 18 1.89 2.26 8.41
C SER A 18 2.40 2.65 9.80
N SER A 19 3.23 1.81 10.42
CA SER A 19 3.93 2.11 11.67
C SER A 19 4.96 3.23 11.53
N ILE A 20 5.65 3.30 10.38
CA ILE A 20 6.59 4.40 10.09
C ILE A 20 5.83 5.71 9.90
N ILE A 21 4.73 5.71 9.15
CA ILE A 21 3.89 6.91 8.95
C ILE A 21 3.29 7.39 10.27
N SER A 22 2.76 6.49 11.09
CA SER A 22 2.18 6.85 12.39
C SER A 22 3.21 7.47 13.34
N ARG A 23 4.44 6.94 13.35
CA ARG A 23 5.56 7.53 14.10
C ARG A 23 5.97 8.90 13.57
N ASN A 24 5.97 9.10 12.25
CA ASN A 24 6.30 10.38 11.63
C ASN A 24 5.31 11.49 12.05
N ARG A 25 4.01 11.18 12.12
CA ARG A 25 2.99 12.10 12.67
C ARG A 25 3.00 12.21 14.20
N LYS A 26 3.98 11.61 14.88
CA LYS A 26 4.10 11.55 16.36
C LYS A 26 2.89 10.90 17.04
N ALA A 27 2.17 10.02 16.35
CA ALA A 27 1.07 9.26 16.93
C ALA A 27 1.58 7.98 17.63
N ARG A 28 0.89 7.57 18.69
CA ARG A 28 1.18 6.32 19.42
C ARG A 28 0.61 5.08 18.74
N GLU A 29 -0.46 5.23 17.99
CA GLU A 29 -1.22 4.12 17.41
C GLU A 29 -1.34 4.28 15.90
N VAL A 30 -1.37 3.16 15.19
CA VAL A 30 -1.63 3.13 13.75
C VAL A 30 -3.13 3.31 13.52
N THR A 31 -3.48 4.22 12.62
CA THR A 31 -4.86 4.49 12.22
C THR A 31 -5.13 3.98 10.82
N VAL A 32 -6.41 3.86 10.46
CA VAL A 32 -6.83 3.45 9.12
C VAL A 32 -6.30 4.42 8.05
N ASP A 33 -6.19 5.71 8.36
CA ASP A 33 -5.65 6.71 7.44
C ASP A 33 -4.17 6.49 7.13
N ASP A 34 -3.38 5.99 8.10
CA ASP A 34 -1.99 5.60 7.85
C ASP A 34 -1.94 4.47 6.82
N VAL A 35 -2.80 3.46 6.97
CA VAL A 35 -2.87 2.30 6.06
C VAL A 35 -3.33 2.73 4.67
N LYS A 36 -4.35 3.58 4.57
CA LYS A 36 -4.84 4.12 3.28
C LYS A 36 -3.73 4.89 2.56
N ARG A 37 -3.01 5.75 3.28
CA ARG A 37 -1.92 6.52 2.71
C ARG A 37 -0.80 5.63 2.17
N VAL A 38 -0.40 4.59 2.91
CA VAL A 38 0.60 3.64 2.39
C VAL A 38 0.05 2.90 1.16
N TYR A 39 -1.21 2.48 1.18
CA TYR A 39 -1.83 1.75 0.07
C TYR A 39 -1.94 2.57 -1.24
N GLU A 40 -2.08 3.89 -1.12
CA GLU A 40 -2.04 4.82 -2.25
C GLU A 40 -0.64 4.99 -2.83
N VAL A 41 0.39 5.03 -1.96
CA VAL A 41 1.78 5.27 -2.37
C VAL A 41 2.47 4.01 -2.87
N PHE A 42 2.17 2.84 -2.28
CA PHE A 42 2.81 1.58 -2.60
C PHE A 42 1.83 0.65 -3.30
N LEU A 43 2.08 0.36 -4.58
CA LEU A 43 1.30 -0.57 -5.37
C LEU A 43 1.67 -2.02 -5.04
N ASP A 44 0.69 -2.93 -5.16
CA ASP A 44 0.94 -4.36 -5.18
C ASP A 44 1.25 -4.84 -6.61
N GLU A 45 1.61 -6.11 -6.75
CA GLU A 45 2.03 -6.70 -8.03
C GLU A 45 0.96 -6.57 -9.12
N ALA A 46 -0.29 -6.90 -8.79
CA ALA A 46 -1.41 -6.86 -9.75
C ALA A 46 -1.65 -5.44 -10.26
N ARG A 47 -1.79 -4.46 -9.36
CA ARG A 47 -1.97 -3.05 -9.72
C ARG A 47 -0.77 -2.48 -10.48
N SER A 48 0.45 -2.90 -10.14
CA SER A 48 1.65 -2.47 -10.85
C SER A 48 1.67 -2.99 -12.28
N SER A 49 1.26 -4.24 -12.48
CA SER A 49 1.19 -4.86 -13.82
C SER A 49 0.10 -4.22 -14.67
N ASP A 50 -1.07 -3.95 -14.09
CA ASP A 50 -2.17 -3.30 -14.79
C ASP A 50 -1.81 -1.86 -15.17
N ASN A 51 -1.15 -1.12 -14.27
CA ASN A 51 -0.63 0.22 -14.58
C ASN A 51 0.35 0.21 -15.76
N LEU A 52 1.23 -0.79 -15.86
CA LEU A 52 2.14 -0.94 -17.01
C LEU A 52 1.38 -1.22 -18.32
N ARG A 53 0.38 -2.11 -18.29
CA ARG A 53 -0.46 -2.40 -19.47
C ARG A 53 -1.25 -1.20 -19.94
N GLU A 54 -1.81 -0.43 -19.02
CA GLU A 54 -2.48 0.83 -19.35
C GLU A 54 -1.50 1.80 -20.00
N TYR A 55 -0.30 1.97 -19.42
CA TYR A 55 0.74 2.81 -20.01
C TYR A 55 1.15 2.37 -21.42
N GLU A 56 1.26 1.06 -21.69
CA GLU A 56 1.56 0.53 -23.03
C GLU A 56 0.49 0.91 -24.08
N GLN A 57 -0.77 1.13 -23.71
CA GLN A 57 -1.83 1.52 -24.64
C GLN A 57 -1.79 2.99 -25.04
N TYR A 58 -1.09 3.84 -24.26
CA TYR A 58 -0.94 5.27 -24.54
C TYR A 58 0.28 5.59 -25.43
N PHE A 59 1.10 4.60 -25.76
CA PHE A 59 2.27 4.70 -26.65
C PHE A 59 2.04 3.93 -27.95
#